data_AF-A0A800GA31-F1
#
_entry.id   AF-A0A800GA31-F1
#
_cell.length_a   1.000
_cell.length_b   1.000
_cell.length_c   1.000
_cell.angle_alpha   90.00
_cell.angle_beta   90.00
_cell.angle_gamma   90.00
#
_symmetry.space_group_name_H-M   'P 1'
#
loop_
_entity.id
_entity.type
_entity.pdbx_description
1 polymer ?
#
loop_
_entity_poly.entity_id
_entity_poly.type
_entity_poly.pdbx_seq_one_letter_code
_entity_poly.pdbx_strand_id
1 'polypeptide(L)' 'MSSNAQPGLLNQGVESMYFLPIKSGNRILGSLSVSSRTSDYFDDRRAALIRAFSNEIWSLFRSAEQEISLKESRDELEA' A
#
# COMPACT_ATOMS: atom_id res chain seq x y z
N MET A 1 -29.41 -9.10 5.51
CA MET A 1 -28.25 -8.50 6.20
C MET A 1 -27.68 -7.44 5.27
N SER A 2 -27.80 -6.16 5.62
CA SER A 2 -27.20 -5.09 4.81
C SER A 2 -25.71 -5.08 5.10
N SER A 3 -24.90 -5.39 4.09
CA SER A 3 -23.45 -5.32 4.17
C SER A 3 -23.03 -3.86 4.35
N ASN A 4 -22.29 -3.55 5.42
CA ASN A 4 -21.68 -2.22 5.64
C ASN A 4 -20.45 -1.98 4.75
N ALA A 5 -20.25 -2.78 3.71
CA ALA A 5 -19.19 -2.59 2.74
C ALA A 5 -19.45 -1.31 1.91
N GLN A 6 -18.37 -0.62 1.55
CA GLN A 6 -18.46 0.53 0.66
C GLN A 6 -19.14 0.11 -0.65
N PRO A 7 -20.21 0.81 -1.12
CA PRO A 7 -20.99 0.40 -2.29
C PRO A 7 -20.14 0.17 -3.54
N GLY A 8 -19.05 0.93 -3.70
CA GLY A 8 -18.10 0.77 -4.81
C GLY A 8 -17.43 -0.60 -4.85
N LEU A 9 -17.10 -1.18 -3.69
CA LEU A 9 -16.46 -2.50 -3.62
C LEU A 9 -17.42 -3.63 -4.00
N LEU A 10 -18.67 -3.51 -3.56
CA LEU A 10 -19.73 -4.46 -3.91
C LEU A 10 -20.02 -4.42 -5.42
N ASN A 11 -20.10 -3.22 -6.01
CA ASN A 11 -20.30 -3.05 -7.45
C ASN A 11 -19.14 -3.62 -8.29
N GLN A 12 -17.94 -3.68 -7.71
CA GLN A 12 -16.77 -4.31 -8.34
C GLN A 12 -16.76 -5.84 -8.15
N GLY A 13 -17.71 -6.40 -7.40
CA GLY A 13 -17.77 -7.83 -7.09
C GLY A 13 -16.65 -8.28 -6.16
N VAL A 14 -16.20 -7.40 -5.25
CA VAL A 14 -15.21 -7.76 -4.23
C VAL A 14 -15.88 -8.65 -3.18
N GLU A 15 -15.30 -9.82 -2.97
CA GLU A 15 -15.78 -10.82 -2.00
C GLU A 15 -14.80 -11.03 -0.84
N SER A 16 -13.52 -10.70 -1.03
CA SER A 16 -12.54 -10.69 0.05
C SER A 16 -11.55 -9.54 -0.11
N MET A 17 -11.01 -9.07 1.01
CA MET A 17 -10.07 -7.95 1.03
C MET A 17 -9.06 -8.11 2.16
N TYR A 18 -7.82 -7.71 1.90
CA TYR A 18 -6.73 -7.73 2.85
C TYR A 18 -6.11 -6.34 2.94
N PHE A 19 -5.99 -5.81 4.16
CA PHE A 19 -5.49 -4.47 4.43
C PHE A 19 -4.21 -4.54 5.27
N LEU A 20 -3.21 -3.76 4.88
CA LEU A 20 -2.00 -3.58 5.66
C LEU A 20 -1.63 -2.11 5.80
N PRO A 21 -1.21 -1.68 7.00
CA PRO A 21 -0.65 -0.35 7.17
C PRO A 21 0.74 -0.27 6.54
N ILE A 22 0.98 0.79 5.77
CA ILE A 22 2.33 1.20 5.36
C ILE A 22 2.88 2.06 6.49
N LYS A 23 4.02 1.66 7.07
CA LYS A 23 4.60 2.30 8.26
C LYS A 23 6.03 2.77 8.01
N SER A 24 6.41 3.86 8.69
CA SER A 24 7.79 4.29 8.87
C SER A 24 8.07 4.41 10.36
N GLY A 25 8.86 3.47 10.89
CA GLY A 25 9.00 3.29 12.33
C GLY A 25 7.62 3.11 12.99
N ASN A 26 7.27 4.03 13.90
CA ASN A 26 6.00 3.99 14.62
C ASN A 26 4.87 4.80 13.95
N ARG A 27 5.14 5.47 12.82
CA ARG A 27 4.17 6.30 12.10
C ARG A 27 3.48 5.51 10.99
N ILE A 28 2.14 5.57 10.92
CA ILE A 28 1.36 5.07 9.79
C ILE A 28 1.33 6.14 8.71
N LEU A 29 1.72 5.78 7.50
CA LEU A 29 1.78 6.67 6.34
C LEU A 29 0.59 6.46 5.39
N GLY A 30 0.01 5.27 5.40
CA GLY A 30 -1.13 4.91 4.56
C GLY A 30 -1.51 3.44 4.69
N SER A 31 -2.25 2.92 3.71
CA SER A 31 -2.65 1.51 3.66
C SER A 31 -2.43 0.91 2.27
N LEU A 32 -1.88 -0.30 2.23
CA LEU A 32 -1.95 -1.18 1.08
C LEU A 32 -3.19 -2.06 1.22
N SER A 33 -4.07 -2.03 0.22
CA SER A 33 -5.28 -2.86 0.18
C SER A 33 -5.25 -3.74 -1.06
N VAL A 34 -5.50 -5.03 -0.88
CA VAL A 34 -5.65 -5.99 -1.98
C VAL A 34 -7.05 -6.58 -1.91
N SER A 35 -7.79 -6.53 -3.02
CA SER A 35 -9.14 -7.07 -3.14
C SER A 35 -9.14 -8.30 -4.04
N SER A 36 -10.11 -9.20 -3.81
CA SER A 36 -10.36 -10.34 -4.67
C SER A 36 -11.86 -10.53 -4.86
N ARG A 37 -12.23 -11.05 -6.04
CA ARG A 37 -13.60 -11.44 -6.39
C ARG A 37 -13.90 -12.90 -6.00
N THR A 38 -13.05 -13.48 -5.17
CA THR A 38 -13.17 -14.83 -4.64
C THR A 38 -13.25 -14.74 -3.12
N SER A 39 -14.28 -15.33 -2.52
CA SER A 39 -14.38 -15.49 -1.06
C SER A 39 -13.13 -16.18 -0.50
N ASP A 40 -12.72 -15.79 0.72
CA ASP A 40 -11.63 -16.42 1.47
C ASP A 40 -10.31 -16.57 0.71
N TYR A 41 -10.03 -15.65 -0.22
CA TYR A 41 -8.88 -15.73 -1.12
C TYR A 41 -7.52 -15.62 -0.40
N PHE A 42 -7.47 -14.94 0.74
CA PHE A 42 -6.22 -14.63 1.43
C PHE A 42 -5.91 -15.65 2.53
N ASP A 43 -5.21 -16.71 2.16
CA ASP A 43 -4.60 -17.64 3.11
C ASP A 43 -3.28 -17.09 3.69
N ASP A 44 -2.72 -17.80 4.67
CA ASP A 44 -1.50 -17.39 5.37
C ASP A 44 -0.32 -17.13 4.43
N ARG A 45 -0.21 -17.93 3.36
CA ARG A 45 0.85 -17.80 2.36
C ARG A 45 0.70 -16.51 1.56
N ARG A 46 -0.50 -16.21 1.05
CA ARG A 46 -0.76 -14.96 0.33
C ARG A 46 -0.65 -13.75 1.25
N ALA A 47 -1.15 -13.86 2.48
CA ALA A 47 -1.02 -12.81 3.48
C ALA A 47 0.46 -12.52 3.81
N ALA A 48 1.31 -13.55 3.89
CA ALA A 48 2.75 -13.37 4.10
C ALA A 48 3.43 -12.63 2.94
N LEU A 49 3.05 -12.94 1.70
CA LEU A 49 3.56 -12.25 0.52
C LEU A 49 3.18 -10.76 0.54
N ILE A 50 1.90 -10.46 0.79
CA ILE A 50 1.40 -9.08 0.83
C ILE A 50 2.09 -8.29 1.96
N ARG A 51 2.36 -8.93 3.11
CA ARG A 51 3.14 -8.33 4.21
C ARG A 51 4.57 -8.00 3.81
N ALA A 52 5.26 -8.90 3.13
CA ALA A 52 6.61 -8.65 2.64
C ALA A 52 6.64 -7.45 1.68
N PHE A 53 5.71 -7.38 0.73
CA PHE A 53 5.59 -6.23 -0.17
C PHE A 53 5.30 -4.92 0.57
N SER A 54 4.39 -4.91 1.54
CA SER A 54 4.04 -3.70 2.30
C SER A 54 5.23 -3.10 3.04
N ASN A 55 6.16 -3.93 3.52
CA ASN A 55 7.37 -3.45 4.20
C ASN A 55 8.35 -2.80 3.21
N GLU A 56 8.48 -3.36 2.01
CA GLU A 56 9.38 -2.85 0.96
C GLU A 56 8.89 -1.57 0.29
N ILE A 57 7.57 -1.39 0.16
CA ILE A 57 6.95 -0.20 -0.47
C ILE A 57 7.48 1.11 0.13
N TRP A 58 7.65 1.18 1.45
CA TRP A 58 8.20 2.37 2.10
C TRP A 58 9.65 2.65 1.69
N SER A 59 10.47 1.60 1.54
CA SER A 59 11.85 1.75 1.11
C SER A 59 11.93 2.38 -0.29
N LEU A 60 11.09 1.90 -1.21
CA LEU A 60 11.00 2.42 -2.59
C LEU A 60 10.56 3.89 -2.63
N PHE A 61 9.58 4.28 -1.82
CA PHE A 61 9.14 5.68 -1.73
C PHE A 61 10.28 6.62 -1.30
N ARG A 62 11.12 6.20 -0.34
CA ARG A 62 12.26 7.00 0.11
C ARG A 62 13.32 7.20 -0.96
N SER A 63 13.61 6.17 -1.76
CA SER A 63 14.58 6.30 -2.86
C SER A 63 14.13 7.33 -3.90
N ALA A 64 12.84 7.34 -4.25
CA ALA A 64 12.29 8.31 -5.18
C ALA A 64 12.33 9.74 -4.61
N GLU A 65 12.01 9.92 -3.32
CA GLU A 65 12.04 11.22 -2.66
C GLU A 65 13.47 11.78 -2.50
N GLN A 66 14.43 10.91 -2.19
CA GLN A 66 15.85 11.27 -2.12
C GLN A 66 16.39 11.74 -3.47
N GLU A 67 16.07 11.05 -4.57
CA GLU A 67 16.49 11.44 -5.91
C GLU A 67 15.97 12.82 -6.31
N ILE A 68 14.72 13.15 -5.95
CA ILE A 68 14.13 14.48 -6.16
C ILE A 68 14.89 15.55 -5.37
N SER A 69 15.14 15.32 -4.07
CA SER A 69 15.82 16.29 -3.21
C SER A 69 17.28 16.57 -3.63
N LEU A 70 17.98 15.56 -4.16
CA LEU A 70 19.34 15.73 -4.69
C LEU A 70 19.36 16.58 -5.96
N LYS A 71 18.33 16.46 -6.80
CA LYS A 71 18.20 17.26 -8.02
C LYS A 71 17.94 18.73 -7.69
N GLU A 72 17.04 18.99 -6.75
CA GLU A 72 16.72 20.36 -6.30
C GLU A 72 17.95 21.05 -5.69
N SER A 73 18.68 20.38 -4.80
CA SER A 73 19.90 20.95 -4.19
C SER A 73 21.01 21.22 -5.21
N ARG A 74 21.13 20.42 -6.27
CA ARG A 74 22.11 20.66 -7.33
C ARG A 74 21.72 21.86 -8.18
N ASP A 75 20.44 21.97 -8.53
CA ASP A 75 19.93 23.07 -9.34
C ASP A 75 20.02 24.43 -8.59
N GLU A 76 19.93 24.44 -7.26
CA GLU A 76 20.17 25.63 -6.41
C GLU A 76 21.64 26.07 -6.35
N LEU A 77 22.59 25.15 -6.50
CA LEU A 77 24.03 25.46 -6.50
C LEU A 77 24.56 25.88 -7.87
N GLU A 78 23.81 25.57 -8.93
CA GLU A 78 24.13 25.90 -10.33
C GLU A 78 23.44 27.20 -10.82
N ALA A 79 22.62 27.84 -9.98
CA ALA A 79 21.92 29.11 -10.24
C ALA A 79 22.65 30.32 -9.64
#